data_AF-A0A535MXX5-F1
#
_entry.id   AF-A0A535MXX5-F1
#
_cell.length_a   1.000
_cell.length_b   1.000
_cell.length_c   1.000
_cell.angle_alpha   90.00
_cell.angle_beta   90.00
_cell.angle_gamma   90.00
#
_symmetry.space_group_name_H-M   'P 1'
#
loop_
_entity.id
_entity.type
_entity.pdbx_description
1 polymer ?
#
loop_
_entity_poly.entity_id
_entity_poly.type
_entity_poly.pdbx_seq_one_letter_code
_entity_poly.pdbx_strand_id
1 'polypeptide(L)'
;MTTAETWDVIIKVAGVGLTVVGIVGAYVKYGTEQRQNRQTRREQQQKDRETRREQQEEDRRVAEEELAWRKTQFIFQLAQDFDREATFQRAVQMLLVGAQMPAGSNLARILAPVSPSGLSPDEKRARYDVDRYLDFFDRIYYFTCVTMTLSITDIKCFEWYVEQVSNTPELEAYAKSQGYENVLELAQKIKR
;
A
#
# COMPACT_ATOMS: atom_id res chain seq x y z
N MET A 1 17.61 97.94 -0.92
CA MET A 1 16.92 96.65 -0.86
C MET A 1 15.47 96.92 -0.54
N THR A 2 14.62 96.82 -1.56
CA THR A 2 13.17 97.06 -1.47
C THR A 2 12.49 95.78 -1.00
N THR A 3 11.38 95.91 -0.29
CA THR A 3 10.57 94.80 0.25
C THR A 3 10.17 93.76 -0.80
N ALA A 4 10.11 94.14 -2.09
CA ALA A 4 9.81 93.24 -3.20
C ALA A 4 10.88 92.17 -3.46
N GLU A 5 12.17 92.49 -3.29
CA GLU A 5 13.27 91.53 -3.51
C GLU A 5 13.29 90.45 -2.40
N THR A 6 12.91 90.82 -1.18
CA THR A 6 12.83 89.90 -0.05
C THR A 6 11.70 88.88 -0.21
N TRP A 7 10.54 89.30 -0.73
CA TRP A 7 9.42 88.39 -0.98
C TRP A 7 9.69 87.40 -2.11
N ASP A 8 10.41 87.81 -3.18
CA ASP A 8 10.73 86.92 -4.31
C ASP A 8 11.73 85.81 -3.92
N VAL A 9 12.68 86.13 -3.04
CA VAL A 9 13.60 85.14 -2.45
C VAL A 9 12.86 84.18 -1.52
N ILE A 10 11.96 84.67 -0.68
CA ILE A 10 11.15 83.83 0.23
C ILE A 10 10.25 82.87 -0.56
N ILE A 11 9.62 83.34 -1.65
CA ILE A 11 8.77 82.51 -2.51
C ILE A 11 9.60 81.43 -3.23
N LYS A 12 10.80 81.78 -3.74
CA LYS A 12 11.72 80.81 -4.37
C LYS A 12 12.22 79.77 -3.38
N VAL A 13 12.63 80.17 -2.17
CA VAL A 13 13.11 79.25 -1.12
C VAL A 13 11.96 78.34 -0.63
N ALA A 14 10.75 78.89 -0.46
CA ALA A 14 9.57 78.10 -0.11
C ALA A 14 9.17 77.10 -1.21
N GLY A 15 9.26 77.52 -2.49
CA GLY A 15 9.00 76.66 -3.65
C GLY A 15 10.00 75.50 -3.77
N VAL A 16 11.29 75.75 -3.50
CA VAL A 16 12.34 74.72 -3.45
C VAL A 16 12.14 73.78 -2.25
N GLY A 17 11.77 74.31 -1.08
CA GLY A 17 11.44 73.51 0.10
C GLY A 17 10.26 72.54 -0.15
N LEU A 18 9.20 73.02 -0.79
CA LEU A 18 8.03 72.22 -1.16
C LEU A 18 8.36 71.13 -2.20
N THR A 19 9.22 71.42 -3.17
CA THR A 19 9.64 70.42 -4.17
C THR A 19 10.55 69.35 -3.57
N VAL A 20 11.50 69.73 -2.70
CA VAL A 20 12.37 68.76 -2.01
C VAL A 20 11.58 67.86 -1.07
N VAL A 21 10.63 68.40 -0.31
CA VAL A 21 9.73 67.61 0.57
C VAL A 21 8.85 66.67 -0.25
N GLY A 22 8.33 67.12 -1.40
CA GLY A 22 7.56 66.27 -2.33
C GLY A 22 8.37 65.09 -2.89
N ILE A 23 9.63 65.33 -3.28
CA ILE A 23 10.54 64.30 -3.82
C ILE A 23 10.94 63.30 -2.74
N VAL A 24 11.29 63.76 -1.53
CA VAL A 24 11.64 62.89 -0.41
C VAL A 24 10.43 62.06 0.04
N GLY A 25 9.24 62.67 0.11
CA GLY A 25 8.00 61.97 0.41
C GLY A 25 7.67 60.87 -0.62
N ALA A 26 7.87 61.15 -1.91
CA ALA A 26 7.70 60.17 -2.98
C ALA A 26 8.72 59.01 -2.89
N TYR A 27 9.98 59.30 -2.59
CA TYR A 27 11.02 58.27 -2.41
C TYR A 27 10.77 57.37 -1.19
N VAL A 28 10.35 57.95 -0.06
CA VAL A 28 9.99 57.19 1.15
C VAL A 28 8.78 56.30 0.87
N LYS A 29 7.74 56.85 0.24
CA LYS A 29 6.53 56.10 -0.14
C LYS A 29 6.85 54.95 -1.09
N TYR A 30 7.64 55.21 -2.13
CA TYR A 30 8.08 54.19 -3.09
C TYR A 30 8.91 53.09 -2.40
N GLY A 31 9.81 53.45 -1.49
CA GLY A 31 10.59 52.51 -0.69
C GLY A 31 9.73 51.63 0.23
N THR A 32 8.69 52.19 0.84
CA THR A 32 7.74 51.43 1.68
C THR A 32 6.85 50.50 0.87
N GLU A 33 6.36 50.93 -0.29
CA GLU A 33 5.56 50.10 -1.21
C GLU A 33 6.37 48.94 -1.79
N GLN A 34 7.65 49.18 -2.12
CA GLN A 34 8.58 48.14 -2.54
C GLN A 34 8.82 47.08 -1.45
N ARG A 35 8.93 47.51 -0.17
CA ARG A 35 9.10 46.59 0.97
C ARG A 35 7.83 45.78 1.23
N GLN A 36 6.67 46.43 1.22
CA GLN A 36 5.38 45.74 1.33
C GLN A 36 5.21 44.70 0.23
N ASN A 37 5.41 45.06 -1.04
CA ASN A 37 5.30 44.13 -2.17
C ASN A 37 6.27 42.93 -2.08
N ARG A 38 7.48 43.12 -1.54
CA ARG A 38 8.42 42.02 -1.30
C ARG A 38 7.95 41.11 -0.17
N GLN A 39 7.34 41.67 0.86
CA GLN A 39 6.79 40.91 1.97
C GLN A 39 5.56 40.10 1.54
N THR A 40 4.60 40.72 0.84
CA THR A 40 3.44 40.01 0.27
C THR A 40 3.87 38.90 -0.69
N ARG A 41 4.89 39.14 -1.54
CA ARG A 41 5.43 38.06 -2.41
C ARG A 41 6.01 36.88 -1.63
N ARG A 42 6.67 37.13 -0.50
CA ARG A 42 7.23 36.06 0.35
C ARG A 42 6.12 35.28 1.05
N GLU A 43 5.14 35.99 1.59
CA GLU A 43 3.95 35.38 2.21
C GLU A 43 3.17 34.55 1.20
N GLN A 44 2.97 35.07 -0.01
CA GLN A 44 2.34 34.34 -1.12
C GLN A 44 3.12 33.08 -1.49
N GLN A 45 4.45 33.19 -1.64
CA GLN A 45 5.30 32.02 -1.94
C GLN A 45 5.33 30.99 -0.82
N GLN A 46 5.25 31.40 0.45
CA GLN A 46 5.14 30.48 1.58
C GLN A 46 3.78 29.76 1.56
N LYS A 47 2.70 30.52 1.37
CA LYS A 47 1.35 29.95 1.26
C LYS A 47 1.22 28.96 0.10
N ASP A 48 1.75 29.31 -1.08
CA ASP A 48 1.74 28.41 -2.24
C ASP A 48 2.54 27.11 -1.98
N ARG A 49 3.62 27.17 -1.19
CA ARG A 49 4.39 25.99 -0.80
C ARG A 49 3.65 25.14 0.23
N GLU A 50 3.00 25.77 1.20
CA GLU A 50 2.18 25.08 2.20
C GLU A 50 1.00 24.38 1.53
N THR A 51 0.24 25.07 0.69
CA THR A 51 -0.87 24.48 -0.05
C THR A 51 -0.43 23.32 -0.95
N ARG A 52 0.75 23.40 -1.59
CA ARG A 52 1.31 22.26 -2.35
C ARG A 52 1.66 21.07 -1.47
N ARG A 53 2.17 21.29 -0.26
CA ARG A 53 2.48 20.20 0.68
C ARG A 53 1.20 19.54 1.18
N GLU A 54 0.22 20.35 1.57
CA GLU A 54 -1.11 19.87 1.96
C GLU A 54 -1.75 19.06 0.83
N GLN A 55 -1.68 19.54 -0.41
CA GLN A 55 -2.20 18.81 -1.56
C GLN A 55 -1.44 17.48 -1.79
N GLN A 56 -0.12 17.48 -1.69
CA GLN A 56 0.68 16.24 -1.83
C GLN A 56 0.37 15.23 -0.72
N GLU A 57 0.16 15.69 0.51
CA GLU A 57 -0.20 14.85 1.64
C GLU A 57 -1.61 14.27 1.49
N GLU A 58 -2.56 15.08 1.02
CA GLU A 58 -3.92 14.65 0.70
C GLU A 58 -3.93 13.64 -0.46
N ASP A 59 -3.24 13.94 -1.57
CA ASP A 59 -3.13 13.04 -2.73
C ASP A 59 -2.50 11.70 -2.32
N ARG A 60 -1.49 11.75 -1.44
CA ARG A 60 -0.86 10.56 -0.88
C ARG A 60 -1.84 9.77 -0.01
N ARG A 61 -2.60 10.43 0.86
CA ARG A 61 -3.61 9.77 1.70
C ARG A 61 -4.67 9.08 0.84
N VAL A 62 -5.19 9.76 -0.17
CA VAL A 62 -6.15 9.19 -1.12
C VAL A 62 -5.57 7.98 -1.86
N ALA A 63 -4.31 8.06 -2.30
CA ALA A 63 -3.63 6.94 -2.94
C ALA A 63 -3.43 5.73 -1.99
N GLU A 64 -3.10 5.99 -0.73
CA GLU A 64 -2.96 4.95 0.31
C GLU A 64 -4.32 4.28 0.62
N GLU A 65 -5.40 5.06 0.73
CA GLU A 65 -6.77 4.57 0.93
C GLU A 65 -7.26 3.72 -0.26
N GLU A 66 -7.04 4.19 -1.50
CA GLU A 66 -7.40 3.46 -2.72
C GLU A 66 -6.60 2.16 -2.84
N LEU A 67 -5.32 2.17 -2.47
CA LEU A 67 -4.51 0.95 -2.45
C LEU A 67 -5.04 -0.07 -1.42
N ALA A 68 -5.40 0.38 -0.21
CA ALA A 68 -5.97 -0.48 0.81
C ALA A 68 -7.31 -1.09 0.35
N TRP A 69 -8.15 -0.29 -0.31
CA TRP A 69 -9.40 -0.75 -0.91
C TRP A 69 -9.16 -1.83 -1.99
N ARG A 70 -8.23 -1.59 -2.92
CA ARG A 70 -7.89 -2.56 -3.97
C ARG A 70 -7.34 -3.88 -3.42
N LYS A 71 -6.49 -3.82 -2.39
CA LYS A 71 -6.00 -5.02 -1.70
C LYS A 71 -7.15 -5.79 -1.07
N THR A 72 -8.06 -5.08 -0.40
CA THR A 72 -9.25 -5.69 0.19
C THR A 72 -10.08 -6.40 -0.88
N GLN A 73 -10.41 -5.73 -1.98
CA GLN A 73 -11.16 -6.33 -3.09
C GLN A 73 -10.47 -7.59 -3.65
N PHE A 74 -9.15 -7.53 -3.83
CA PHE A 74 -8.36 -8.66 -4.30
C PHE A 74 -8.43 -9.86 -3.34
N ILE A 75 -8.25 -9.63 -2.04
CA ILE A 75 -8.33 -10.68 -1.01
C ILE A 75 -9.72 -11.30 -0.96
N PHE A 76 -10.78 -10.49 -0.99
CA PHE A 76 -12.15 -10.99 -0.98
C PHE A 76 -12.45 -11.83 -2.23
N GLN A 77 -11.96 -11.41 -3.40
CA GLN A 77 -12.09 -12.20 -4.62
C GLN A 77 -11.34 -13.53 -4.50
N LEU A 78 -10.08 -13.51 -4.03
CA LEU A 78 -9.30 -14.72 -3.81
C LEU A 78 -9.98 -15.69 -2.83
N ALA A 79 -10.53 -15.18 -1.73
CA ALA A 79 -11.23 -16.00 -0.75
C ALA A 79 -12.51 -16.60 -1.34
N GLN A 80 -13.28 -15.81 -2.09
CA GLN A 80 -14.47 -16.30 -2.77
C GLN A 80 -14.15 -17.36 -3.83
N ASP A 81 -13.09 -17.16 -4.62
CA ASP A 81 -12.64 -18.13 -5.60
C ASP A 81 -12.15 -19.41 -4.91
N PHE A 82 -11.46 -19.27 -3.78
CA PHE A 82 -11.03 -20.40 -2.97
C PHE A 82 -12.22 -21.21 -2.43
N ASP A 83 -13.24 -20.53 -1.90
CA ASP A 83 -14.42 -21.17 -1.32
C ASP A 83 -15.30 -21.84 -2.38
N ARG A 84 -15.34 -21.31 -3.60
CA ARG A 84 -16.17 -21.83 -4.70
C ARG A 84 -15.50 -22.92 -5.50
N GLU A 85 -14.17 -22.97 -5.54
CA GLU A 85 -13.45 -23.94 -6.33
C GLU A 85 -13.64 -25.34 -5.75
N ALA A 86 -14.36 -26.18 -6.50
CA ALA A 86 -14.71 -27.52 -6.06
C ALA A 86 -13.48 -28.37 -5.72
N THR A 87 -12.36 -28.15 -6.42
CA THR A 87 -11.08 -28.81 -6.18
C THR A 87 -10.55 -28.54 -4.77
N PHE A 88 -10.57 -27.27 -4.33
CA PHE A 88 -10.09 -26.92 -2.98
C PHE A 88 -11.04 -27.44 -1.90
N GLN A 89 -12.36 -27.36 -2.15
CA GLN A 89 -13.35 -27.91 -1.22
C GLN A 89 -13.16 -29.42 -1.03
N ARG A 90 -12.88 -30.18 -2.10
CA ARG A 90 -12.58 -31.61 -1.99
C ARG A 90 -11.29 -31.86 -1.21
N ALA A 91 -10.22 -31.11 -1.49
CA ALA A 91 -8.97 -31.21 -0.75
C ALA A 91 -9.18 -30.92 0.75
N VAL A 92 -9.92 -29.86 1.09
CA VAL A 92 -10.26 -29.50 2.47
C VAL A 92 -11.09 -30.59 3.16
N GLN A 93 -12.12 -31.13 2.51
CA GLN A 93 -12.93 -32.21 3.06
C GLN A 93 -12.09 -33.47 3.31
N MET A 94 -11.16 -33.77 2.41
CA MET A 94 -10.25 -34.90 2.52
C MET A 94 -9.23 -34.71 3.66
N LEU A 95 -8.56 -33.56 3.69
CA LEU A 95 -7.46 -33.28 4.62
C LEU A 95 -7.97 -33.06 6.05
N LEU A 96 -9.11 -32.38 6.20
CA LEU A 96 -9.52 -31.80 7.50
C LEU A 96 -10.70 -32.52 8.14
N VAL A 97 -11.57 -33.12 7.33
CA VAL A 97 -12.76 -33.85 7.82
C VAL A 97 -12.55 -35.37 7.70
N GLY A 98 -11.56 -35.82 6.91
CA GLY A 98 -11.42 -37.23 6.55
C GLY A 98 -12.59 -37.75 5.69
N ALA A 99 -13.40 -36.84 5.15
CA ALA A 99 -14.51 -37.13 4.26
C ALA A 99 -14.04 -37.15 2.80
N GLN A 100 -14.82 -37.76 1.91
CA GLN A 100 -14.46 -37.89 0.48
C GLN A 100 -13.14 -38.60 0.17
N MET A 101 -12.60 -39.35 1.13
CA MET A 101 -11.50 -40.28 0.90
C MET A 101 -11.92 -41.35 -0.13
N PRO A 102 -11.07 -41.68 -1.12
CA PRO A 102 -11.30 -42.82 -1.99
C PRO A 102 -11.49 -44.10 -1.18
N ALA A 103 -12.44 -44.95 -1.59
CA ALA A 103 -12.79 -46.16 -0.86
C ALA A 103 -11.55 -47.07 -0.69
N GLY A 104 -11.26 -47.46 0.56
CA GLY A 104 -10.10 -48.30 0.89
C GLY A 104 -8.75 -47.59 0.84
N SER A 105 -8.72 -46.26 0.68
CA SER A 105 -7.50 -45.46 0.69
C SER A 105 -7.31 -44.71 2.02
N ASN A 106 -6.10 -44.19 2.25
CA ASN A 106 -5.76 -43.33 3.38
C ASN A 106 -4.84 -42.19 2.94
N LEU A 107 -4.77 -41.11 3.74
CA LEU A 107 -3.96 -39.93 3.42
C LEU A 107 -2.48 -40.29 3.21
N ALA A 108 -1.92 -41.16 4.06
CA ALA A 108 -0.53 -41.59 3.97
C ALA A 108 -0.18 -42.24 2.62
N ARG A 109 -1.12 -42.98 2.01
CA ARG A 109 -0.95 -43.60 0.70
C ARG A 109 -1.05 -42.58 -0.43
N ILE A 110 -2.05 -41.70 -0.38
CA ILE A 110 -2.29 -40.68 -1.41
C ILE A 110 -1.14 -39.67 -1.45
N LEU A 111 -0.75 -39.20 -0.26
CA LEU A 111 0.28 -38.20 -0.03
C LEU A 111 1.65 -38.81 0.25
N ALA A 112 1.88 -40.07 -0.15
CA ALA A 112 3.21 -40.65 -0.04
C ALA A 112 4.21 -39.81 -0.87
N PRO A 113 5.35 -39.41 -0.28
CA PRO A 113 6.38 -38.59 -0.94
C PRO A 113 6.84 -39.16 -2.28
N VAL A 114 7.04 -40.47 -2.33
CA VAL A 114 7.21 -41.22 -3.56
C VAL A 114 5.85 -41.78 -3.95
N SER A 115 5.31 -41.31 -5.08
CA SER A 115 4.01 -41.78 -5.57
C SER A 115 4.02 -43.30 -5.71
N PRO A 116 3.15 -44.03 -4.99
CA PRO A 116 3.13 -45.48 -5.07
C PRO A 116 2.76 -45.89 -6.49
N SER A 117 3.46 -46.89 -7.03
CA SER A 117 3.01 -47.54 -8.26
C SER A 117 1.61 -48.11 -8.03
N GLY A 118 0.65 -47.74 -8.88
CA GLY A 118 -0.71 -48.27 -8.81
C GLY A 118 -1.70 -47.47 -7.94
N LEU A 119 -1.53 -46.14 -7.81
CA LEU A 119 -2.65 -45.30 -7.37
C LEU A 119 -3.85 -45.46 -8.31
N SER A 120 -5.03 -45.65 -7.73
CA SER A 120 -6.28 -45.66 -8.47
C SER A 120 -6.56 -44.30 -9.12
N PRO A 121 -7.43 -44.22 -10.14
CA PRO A 121 -7.82 -42.93 -10.72
C PRO A 121 -8.35 -41.92 -9.69
N ASP A 122 -9.11 -42.40 -8.69
CA ASP A 122 -9.66 -41.57 -7.62
C ASP A 122 -8.57 -41.08 -6.67
N GLU A 123 -7.58 -41.93 -6.34
CA GLU A 123 -6.43 -41.52 -5.53
C GLU A 123 -5.56 -40.48 -6.24
N LYS A 124 -5.37 -40.63 -7.56
CA LYS A 124 -4.66 -39.64 -8.38
C LYS A 124 -5.41 -38.30 -8.40
N ARG A 125 -6.74 -38.35 -8.49
CA ARG A 125 -7.58 -37.15 -8.46
C ARG A 125 -7.50 -36.45 -7.10
N ALA A 126 -7.58 -37.21 -6.02
CA ALA A 126 -7.43 -36.70 -4.66
C ALA A 126 -6.06 -36.02 -4.45
N ARG A 127 -4.98 -36.64 -4.93
CA ARG A 127 -3.64 -36.03 -4.90
C ARG A 127 -3.57 -34.74 -5.71
N TYR A 128 -4.12 -34.74 -6.92
CA TYR A 128 -4.21 -33.54 -7.75
C TYR A 128 -4.98 -32.40 -7.04
N ASP A 129 -6.08 -32.72 -6.37
CA ASP A 129 -6.86 -31.73 -5.63
C ASP A 129 -6.02 -31.09 -4.50
N VAL A 130 -5.17 -31.89 -3.82
CA VAL A 130 -4.21 -31.39 -2.81
C VAL A 130 -3.10 -30.55 -3.43
N ASP A 131 -2.53 -30.96 -4.56
CA ASP A 131 -1.50 -30.18 -5.25
C ASP A 131 -2.03 -28.78 -5.61
N ARG A 132 -3.26 -28.71 -6.12
CA ARG A 132 -3.93 -27.44 -6.41
C ARG A 132 -4.15 -26.59 -5.17
N TYR A 133 -4.50 -27.20 -4.04
CA TYR A 133 -4.62 -26.54 -2.75
C TYR A 133 -3.28 -25.94 -2.30
N LEU A 134 -2.17 -26.69 -2.43
CA LEU A 134 -0.84 -26.21 -2.07
C LEU A 134 -0.33 -25.12 -3.03
N ASP A 135 -0.59 -25.24 -4.33
CA ASP A 135 -0.28 -24.21 -5.33
C ASP A 135 -0.93 -22.86 -4.98
N PHE A 136 -2.16 -22.89 -4.45
CA PHE A 136 -2.85 -21.67 -4.06
C PHE A 136 -2.09 -20.95 -2.93
N PHE A 137 -1.63 -21.68 -1.92
CA PHE A 137 -0.86 -21.08 -0.82
C PHE A 137 0.56 -20.71 -1.20
N ASP A 138 1.19 -21.42 -2.13
CA ASP A 138 2.49 -21.02 -2.68
C ASP A 138 2.38 -19.67 -3.42
N ARG A 139 1.27 -19.43 -4.14
CA ARG A 139 0.98 -18.12 -4.74
C ARG A 139 0.74 -17.04 -3.70
N ILE A 140 0.03 -17.36 -2.61
CA ILE A 140 -0.13 -16.41 -1.49
C ILE A 140 1.24 -16.07 -0.90
N TYR A 141 2.10 -17.07 -0.68
CA TYR A 141 3.47 -16.85 -0.23
C TYR A 141 4.23 -15.90 -1.17
N TYR A 142 4.11 -16.10 -2.48
CA TYR A 142 4.72 -15.19 -3.45
C TYR A 142 4.25 -13.73 -3.27
N PHE A 143 2.94 -13.50 -3.12
CA PHE A 143 2.40 -12.14 -2.92
C PHE A 143 2.80 -11.50 -1.59
N THR A 144 3.03 -12.30 -0.56
CA THR A 144 3.33 -11.83 0.79
C THR A 144 4.83 -11.70 1.06
N CYS A 145 5.62 -12.69 0.66
CA CYS A 145 7.04 -12.77 1.02
C CYS A 145 7.98 -12.38 -0.13
N VAL A 146 7.57 -12.53 -1.39
CA VAL A 146 8.41 -12.21 -2.55
C VAL A 146 8.12 -10.81 -3.07
N THR A 147 6.87 -10.52 -3.44
CA THR A 147 6.50 -9.19 -3.96
C THR A 147 6.12 -8.20 -2.87
N MET A 148 5.88 -8.66 -1.65
CA MET A 148 5.45 -7.85 -0.50
C MET A 148 4.23 -6.97 -0.81
N THR A 149 3.39 -7.41 -1.73
CA THR A 149 2.18 -6.70 -2.14
C THR A 149 1.10 -6.84 -1.07
N LEU A 150 1.03 -8.00 -0.43
CA LEU A 150 0.15 -8.30 0.69
C LEU A 150 0.95 -8.38 1.98
N SER A 151 0.39 -7.84 3.07
CA SER A 151 0.91 -8.07 4.41
C SER A 151 0.42 -9.42 4.96
N ILE A 152 1.02 -9.90 6.04
CA ILE A 152 0.54 -11.09 6.77
C ILE A 152 -0.89 -10.86 7.29
N THR A 153 -1.21 -9.65 7.74
CA THR A 153 -2.55 -9.29 8.20
C THR A 153 -3.60 -9.43 7.10
N ASP A 154 -3.26 -9.05 5.85
CA ASP A 154 -4.18 -9.11 4.72
C ASP A 154 -4.62 -10.55 4.40
N ILE A 155 -3.74 -11.54 4.64
CA ILE A 155 -3.99 -12.94 4.31
C ILE A 155 -4.47 -13.77 5.51
N LYS A 156 -4.74 -13.12 6.66
CA LYS A 156 -5.10 -13.81 7.90
C LYS A 156 -6.39 -14.62 7.80
N CYS A 157 -7.30 -14.27 6.89
CA CYS A 157 -8.49 -15.08 6.60
C CYS A 157 -8.16 -16.52 6.13
N PHE A 158 -6.93 -16.76 5.65
CA PHE A 158 -6.45 -18.07 5.23
C PHE A 158 -5.66 -18.84 6.31
N GLU A 159 -5.44 -18.23 7.48
CA GLU A 159 -4.62 -18.77 8.58
C GLU A 159 -4.95 -20.21 8.88
N TRP A 160 -6.24 -20.47 9.18
CA TRP A 160 -6.68 -21.80 9.58
C TRP A 160 -6.35 -22.87 8.54
N TYR A 161 -6.51 -22.58 7.23
CA TYR A 161 -6.24 -23.51 6.14
C TYR A 161 -4.74 -23.81 6.00
N VAL A 162 -3.91 -22.75 6.00
CA VAL A 162 -2.46 -22.88 5.86
C VAL A 162 -1.87 -23.65 7.05
N GLU A 163 -2.35 -23.40 8.27
CA GLU A 163 -1.87 -24.10 9.46
C GLU A 163 -2.02 -25.62 9.38
N GLN A 164 -3.08 -26.11 8.72
CA GLN A 164 -3.31 -27.56 8.59
C GLN A 164 -2.20 -28.25 7.80
N VAL A 165 -1.53 -27.54 6.89
CA VAL A 165 -0.38 -28.08 6.16
C VAL A 165 0.74 -28.49 7.11
N SER A 166 0.94 -27.73 8.19
CA SER A 166 1.94 -28.03 9.22
C SER A 166 1.42 -28.91 10.36
N ASN A 167 0.10 -28.95 10.58
CA ASN A 167 -0.50 -29.74 11.67
C ASN A 167 -0.81 -31.19 11.25
N THR A 168 -0.85 -31.49 9.96
CA THR A 168 -1.07 -32.84 9.42
C THR A 168 0.27 -33.45 8.96
N PRO A 169 0.83 -34.45 9.67
CA PRO A 169 2.17 -34.98 9.40
C PRO A 169 2.36 -35.50 7.97
N GLU A 170 1.36 -36.18 7.41
CA GLU A 170 1.39 -36.69 6.04
C GLU A 170 1.47 -35.56 5.02
N LEU A 171 0.72 -34.49 5.26
CA LEU A 171 0.69 -33.32 4.38
C LEU A 171 1.97 -32.48 4.51
N GLU A 172 2.51 -32.34 5.72
CA GLU A 172 3.78 -31.67 5.96
C GLU A 172 4.93 -32.40 5.26
N ALA A 173 5.00 -33.73 5.41
CA ALA A 173 6.00 -34.55 4.75
C ALA A 173 5.87 -34.50 3.23
N TYR A 174 4.63 -34.53 2.73
CA TYR A 174 4.33 -34.38 1.32
C TYR A 174 4.80 -33.03 0.78
N ALA A 175 4.42 -31.93 1.43
CA ALA A 175 4.80 -30.57 1.05
C ALA A 175 6.32 -30.41 0.94
N LYS A 176 7.08 -30.90 1.94
CA LYS A 176 8.56 -30.89 1.90
C LYS A 176 9.13 -31.69 0.72
N SER A 177 8.50 -32.81 0.37
CA SER A 177 9.00 -33.67 -0.72
C SER A 177 8.69 -33.14 -2.12
N GLN A 178 7.63 -32.34 -2.27
CA GLN A 178 7.15 -31.85 -3.56
C GLN A 178 7.54 -30.39 -3.86
N GLY A 179 8.33 -29.74 -3.01
CA GLY A 179 8.79 -28.37 -3.25
C GLY A 179 7.86 -27.26 -2.73
N TYR A 180 7.00 -27.57 -1.75
CA TYR A 180 6.07 -26.61 -1.13
C TYR A 180 6.58 -26.10 0.23
N GLU A 181 7.89 -25.97 0.42
CA GLU A 181 8.49 -25.45 1.66
C GLU A 181 8.05 -24.01 1.95
N ASN A 182 7.78 -23.22 0.91
CA ASN A 182 7.20 -21.88 1.01
C ASN A 182 5.86 -21.87 1.75
N VAL A 183 5.02 -22.89 1.54
CA VAL A 183 3.72 -23.00 2.22
C VAL A 183 3.91 -23.27 3.72
N LEU A 184 4.91 -24.06 4.08
CA LEU A 184 5.28 -24.31 5.47
C LEU A 184 5.88 -23.05 6.13
N GLU A 185 6.71 -22.30 5.40
CA GLU A 185 7.21 -21.01 5.88
C GLU A 185 6.06 -20.02 6.06
N LEU A 186 5.10 -19.98 5.13
CA LEU A 186 3.90 -19.15 5.24
C LEU A 186 3.12 -19.47 6.52
N ALA A 187 2.90 -20.76 6.81
CA ALA A 187 2.23 -21.21 8.03
C ALA A 187 2.92 -20.71 9.30
N GLN A 188 4.25 -20.79 9.34
CA GLN A 188 5.03 -20.31 10.48
C GLN A 188 4.97 -18.79 10.64
N LYS A 189 4.90 -18.02 9.55
CA LYS A 189 4.81 -16.57 9.59
C LYS A 189 3.43 -16.09 10.03
N ILE A 190 2.35 -16.72 9.57
CA ILE A 190 0.98 -16.31 9.93
C ILE A 190 0.70 -16.57 11.42
N LYS A 191 1.27 -17.64 11.98
CA LYS A 191 1.10 -18.01 13.39
C LYS A 191 1.81 -17.07 14.39
N ARG A 192 2.77 -16.27 13.93
CA ARG A 192 3.57 -15.35 14.76
C ARG A 192 2.96 -13.96 14.81
#